data_AF-A0A6C0HE66-F1
#
_entry.id   AF-A0A6C0HE66-F1
#
_cell.length_a   1.000
_cell.length_b   1.000
_cell.length_c   1.000
_cell.angle_alpha   90.00
_cell.angle_beta   90.00
_cell.angle_gamma   90.00
#
_symmetry.space_group_name_H-M   'P 1'
#
loop_
_entity.id
_entity.type
_entity.pdbx_description
1 polymer ?
#
loop_
_entity_poly.entity_id
_entity_poly.type
_entity_poly.pdbx_seq_one_letter_code
_entity_poly.pdbx_strand_id
1 'polypeptide(L)'
;MSDPTNKKNKERTNISGFTFDKPEVHTLVVKLDVKDFQLFEQFMDLSIDDNGRDLIIKELQRRDPLLLNELYNNNLCSYIENPSGSLKNNLFYMMKHPLIDFLKRIQILETISTYDTKSQSKTYETMIDLIYDVSSYNIEQQKQLNVSTTVLFDTIKNMMKKPFVKQIFEKLSEEEIRQQRLIQSFINIFNSQYLNEDFKYKLFDSLKKDVDILKNIKFVVSMLLVLYSFINYQYNLFICQYLLENNHIQKEHLIHLVEIAKRDPGSREKSENENCIADIADFLISEKIENYSSLDLKEFKQIGLQLFENIKWDASIKHKNIYNNKQNIHSINIDKSIKPFFEKLINMDFGERLPANIDDEKIHELIEEILKMCKDTIEKHNMKLDIVNNTQGIVKIERTIQRFILDNTVYTDKLVSLLHLLFRSYLYIMITNEGNEELLKRFTEELYEMADTCSTGHLVRLANIFSGYDVNMNMDVEDELKGCIFQRLTNIINSKSEEEQDKIYENTLSEEFMKILSKDLVGLINELEKEYVESKIISSTTLQELFRKYIGLFQTGEKV
;
A
#
# COMPACT_ATOMS: atom_id res chain seq x y z
N MET A 1 39.19 -44.42 -32.39
CA MET A 1 37.72 -44.55 -32.33
C MET A 1 37.33 -44.95 -30.92
N SER A 2 36.99 -43.97 -30.09
CA SER A 2 36.20 -44.13 -28.87
C SER A 2 35.87 -42.73 -28.34
N ASP A 3 34.58 -42.47 -28.26
CA ASP A 3 33.94 -41.17 -28.04
C ASP A 3 33.74 -40.91 -26.53
N PRO A 4 34.18 -39.76 -25.96
CA PRO A 4 34.02 -39.47 -24.55
C PRO A 4 32.90 -38.44 -24.32
N THR A 5 31.64 -38.81 -24.52
CA THR A 5 30.50 -37.99 -24.03
C THR A 5 29.40 -38.85 -23.45
N ASN A 6 29.40 -39.04 -22.13
CA ASN A 6 28.16 -39.24 -21.38
C ASN A 6 28.33 -38.93 -19.88
N LYS A 7 28.52 -37.64 -19.54
CA LYS A 7 28.29 -37.18 -18.16
C LYS A 7 26.82 -36.78 -18.05
N LYS A 8 25.99 -37.69 -17.52
CA LYS A 8 24.64 -37.38 -17.06
C LYS A 8 24.75 -36.35 -15.93
N ASN A 9 24.32 -35.12 -16.18
CA ASN A 9 24.03 -34.15 -15.13
C ASN A 9 22.86 -34.69 -14.31
N LYS A 10 23.14 -35.17 -13.10
CA LYS A 10 22.11 -35.32 -12.05
C LYS A 10 21.86 -33.92 -11.50
N GLU A 11 20.71 -33.34 -11.82
CA GLU A 11 20.15 -32.23 -11.06
C GLU A 11 20.01 -32.69 -9.60
N ARG A 12 20.86 -32.15 -8.72
CA ARG A 12 20.71 -32.30 -7.28
C ARG A 12 19.78 -31.18 -6.82
N THR A 13 18.53 -31.52 -6.52
CA THR A 13 17.72 -30.73 -5.60
C THR A 13 18.32 -30.90 -4.21
N ASN A 14 19.21 -29.97 -3.83
CA ASN A 14 19.86 -29.95 -2.52
C ASN A 14 18.86 -29.49 -1.44
N ILE A 15 17.92 -30.36 -1.08
CA ILE A 15 17.10 -30.21 0.12
C ILE A 15 17.50 -31.33 1.10
N SER A 16 18.56 -31.13 1.88
CA SER A 16 18.65 -31.65 3.26
C SER A 16 20.02 -31.45 3.88
N GLY A 17 20.08 -30.64 4.94
CA GLY A 17 21.15 -30.65 5.95
C GLY A 17 20.98 -31.78 6.98
N PHE A 18 20.49 -32.95 6.55
CA PHE A 18 20.41 -34.16 7.38
C PHE A 18 21.22 -35.26 6.72
N THR A 19 22.30 -35.66 7.35
CA THR A 19 23.00 -36.90 7.05
C THR A 19 22.45 -37.97 7.98
N PHE A 20 21.75 -38.94 7.42
CA PHE A 20 21.39 -40.16 8.14
C PHE A 20 22.46 -41.20 7.86
N ASP A 21 22.90 -41.91 8.90
CA ASP A 21 23.75 -43.08 8.73
C ASP A 21 22.98 -44.11 7.90
N LYS A 22 23.53 -44.51 6.75
CA LYS A 22 22.93 -45.55 5.91
C LYS A 22 23.09 -46.91 6.61
N PRO A 23 22.00 -47.56 7.06
CA PRO A 23 22.11 -48.95 7.45
C PRO A 23 22.44 -49.81 6.22
N GLU A 24 23.18 -50.90 6.40
CA GLU A 24 23.27 -51.96 5.39
C GLU A 24 21.89 -52.63 5.30
N VAL A 25 21.11 -52.30 4.26
CA VAL A 25 19.75 -52.82 4.09
C VAL A 25 19.72 -53.90 3.01
N HIS A 26 19.31 -55.11 3.37
CA HIS A 26 18.83 -56.10 2.41
C HIS A 26 17.52 -55.59 1.81
N THR A 27 17.54 -55.21 0.53
CA THR A 27 16.42 -54.54 -0.14
C THR A 27 15.24 -55.50 -0.30
N LEU A 28 14.19 -55.31 0.51
CA LEU A 28 12.95 -56.09 0.40
C LEU A 28 12.18 -55.64 -0.85
N VAL A 29 11.73 -56.61 -1.66
CA VAL A 29 10.95 -56.33 -2.87
C VAL A 29 9.53 -55.95 -2.47
N VAL A 30 9.14 -54.70 -2.76
CA VAL A 30 7.78 -54.19 -2.53
C VAL A 30 6.77 -54.97 -3.37
N LYS A 31 5.73 -55.49 -2.74
CA LYS A 31 4.60 -56.14 -3.42
C LYS A 31 3.45 -55.15 -3.54
N LEU A 32 3.23 -54.65 -4.76
CA LEU A 32 2.19 -53.66 -5.05
C LEU A 32 0.80 -54.27 -5.24
N ASP A 33 0.70 -55.53 -5.68
CA ASP A 33 -0.56 -56.25 -5.85
C ASP A 33 -1.00 -56.94 -4.54
N VAL A 34 -1.23 -56.13 -3.51
CA VAL A 34 -1.69 -56.57 -2.19
C VAL A 34 -2.88 -55.72 -1.73
N LYS A 35 -3.53 -56.09 -0.63
CA LYS A 35 -4.61 -55.29 -0.01
C LYS A 35 -4.06 -53.99 0.57
N ASP A 36 -4.88 -52.95 0.65
CA ASP A 36 -4.43 -51.59 1.03
C ASP A 36 -3.74 -51.54 2.41
N PHE A 37 -4.28 -52.24 3.41
CA PHE A 37 -3.63 -52.32 4.73
C PHE A 37 -2.23 -52.96 4.68
N GLN A 38 -1.98 -53.88 3.74
CA GLN A 38 -0.66 -54.50 3.56
C GLN A 38 0.33 -53.54 2.89
N LEU A 39 -0.16 -52.57 2.11
CA LEU A 39 0.68 -51.47 1.61
C LEU A 39 1.05 -50.52 2.75
N PHE A 40 0.13 -50.26 3.68
CA PHE A 40 0.42 -49.46 4.88
C PHE A 40 1.46 -50.15 5.77
N GLU A 41 1.28 -51.45 6.06
CA GLU A 41 2.26 -52.24 6.82
C GLU A 41 3.64 -52.24 6.15
N GLN A 42 3.69 -52.43 4.83
CA GLN A 42 4.95 -52.34 4.08
C GLN A 42 5.58 -50.95 4.22
N PHE A 43 4.82 -49.86 4.12
CA PHE A 43 5.37 -48.51 4.27
C PHE A 43 6.07 -48.30 5.63
N MET A 44 5.52 -48.92 6.68
CA MET A 44 6.05 -48.85 8.05
C MET A 44 7.29 -49.71 8.28
N ASP A 45 7.61 -50.63 7.37
CA ASP A 45 8.76 -51.52 7.47
C ASP A 45 10.07 -50.76 7.20
N LEU A 46 10.96 -50.75 8.20
CA LEU A 46 12.26 -50.09 8.15
C LEU A 46 13.22 -50.70 7.13
N SER A 47 12.98 -51.94 6.70
CA SER A 47 13.80 -52.62 5.69
C SER A 47 13.48 -52.18 4.25
N ILE A 48 12.40 -51.44 4.04
CA ILE A 48 12.06 -50.88 2.73
C ILE A 48 12.90 -49.61 2.51
N ASP A 49 13.47 -49.47 1.30
CA ASP A 49 14.24 -48.30 0.91
C ASP A 49 13.34 -47.16 0.41
N ASP A 50 13.95 -46.02 0.12
CA ASP A 50 13.23 -44.83 -0.35
C ASP A 50 12.52 -45.05 -1.69
N ASN A 51 13.03 -45.95 -2.56
CA ASN A 51 12.35 -46.26 -3.82
C ASN A 51 11.10 -47.11 -3.60
N GLY A 52 11.18 -48.08 -2.68
CA GLY A 52 10.04 -48.91 -2.32
C GLY A 52 8.91 -48.09 -1.71
N ARG A 53 9.22 -47.15 -0.81
CA ARG A 53 8.23 -46.23 -0.24
C ARG A 53 7.60 -45.32 -1.30
N ASP A 54 8.34 -44.88 -2.31
CA ASP A 54 7.85 -44.03 -3.40
C ASP A 54 6.83 -44.80 -4.25
N LEU A 55 7.14 -46.06 -4.56
CA LEU A 55 6.22 -46.97 -5.27
C LEU A 55 4.93 -47.19 -4.48
N ILE A 56 5.02 -47.36 -3.15
CA ILE A 56 3.84 -47.52 -2.30
C ILE A 56 2.96 -46.26 -2.34
N ILE A 57 3.55 -45.07 -2.14
CA ILE A 57 2.78 -43.81 -2.16
C ILE A 57 2.10 -43.60 -3.53
N LYS A 58 2.82 -43.83 -4.64
CA LYS A 58 2.27 -43.73 -5.99
C LYS A 58 1.13 -44.71 -6.24
N GLU A 59 1.27 -45.95 -5.76
CA GLU A 59 0.24 -46.97 -5.91
C GLU A 59 -1.01 -46.64 -5.10
N LEU A 60 -0.86 -46.16 -3.85
CA LEU A 60 -2.00 -45.71 -3.04
C LEU A 60 -2.73 -44.55 -3.70
N GLN A 61 -2.01 -43.52 -4.16
CA GLN A 61 -2.59 -42.39 -4.88
C GLN A 61 -3.33 -42.83 -6.16
N ARG A 62 -2.76 -43.80 -6.89
CA ARG A 62 -3.35 -44.34 -8.13
C ARG A 62 -4.64 -45.09 -7.86
N ARG A 63 -4.73 -45.83 -6.74
CA ARG A 63 -5.92 -46.58 -6.34
C ARG A 63 -7.03 -45.64 -5.87
N ASP A 64 -6.73 -44.79 -4.89
CA ASP A 64 -7.65 -43.81 -4.33
C ASP A 64 -6.85 -42.72 -3.57
N PRO A 65 -6.96 -41.44 -3.94
CA PRO A 65 -6.34 -40.33 -3.20
C PRO A 65 -6.66 -40.32 -1.69
N LEU A 66 -7.81 -40.86 -1.27
CA LEU A 66 -8.18 -40.96 0.14
C LEU A 66 -7.29 -41.94 0.91
N LEU A 67 -6.77 -42.99 0.27
CA LEU A 67 -5.85 -43.94 0.91
C LEU A 67 -4.50 -43.29 1.25
N LEU A 68 -4.03 -42.34 0.43
CA LEU A 68 -2.82 -41.58 0.75
C LEU A 68 -3.05 -40.67 1.98
N ASN A 69 -4.24 -40.09 2.11
CA ASN A 69 -4.63 -39.31 3.29
C ASN A 69 -4.70 -40.20 4.53
N GLU A 70 -5.22 -41.42 4.39
CA GLU A 70 -5.28 -42.39 5.47
C GLU A 70 -3.87 -42.82 5.92
N LEU A 71 -2.98 -43.15 4.98
CA LEU A 71 -1.57 -43.45 5.30
C LEU A 71 -0.91 -42.31 6.07
N TYR A 72 -1.14 -41.07 5.61
CA TYR A 72 -0.65 -39.85 6.25
C TYR A 72 -1.17 -39.71 7.68
N ASN A 73 -2.48 -39.77 7.87
CA ASN A 73 -3.11 -39.63 9.18
C ASN A 73 -2.67 -40.74 10.14
N ASN A 74 -2.58 -41.99 9.65
CA ASN A 74 -2.14 -43.12 10.45
C ASN A 74 -0.70 -42.92 10.95
N ASN A 75 0.22 -42.47 10.08
CA ASN A 75 1.60 -42.17 10.48
C ASN A 75 1.67 -41.02 11.49
N LEU A 76 0.90 -39.94 11.25
CA LEU A 76 0.88 -38.77 12.12
C LEU A 76 0.33 -39.10 13.51
N CYS A 77 -0.82 -39.77 13.58
CA CYS A 77 -1.43 -40.23 14.83
C CYS A 77 -0.52 -41.21 15.57
N SER A 78 0.08 -42.19 14.87
CA SER A 78 1.03 -43.12 15.49
C SER A 78 2.22 -42.39 16.12
N TYR A 79 2.73 -41.35 15.46
CA TYR A 79 3.83 -40.56 16.00
C TYR A 79 3.40 -39.70 17.19
N ILE A 80 2.18 -39.15 17.19
CA ILE A 80 1.61 -38.42 18.33
C ILE A 80 1.47 -39.34 19.55
N GLU A 81 0.97 -40.57 19.35
CA GLU A 81 0.78 -41.56 20.40
C GLU A 81 2.10 -42.11 20.95
N ASN A 82 3.07 -42.36 20.07
CA ASN A 82 4.36 -42.94 20.43
C ASN A 82 5.52 -42.35 19.60
N PRO A 83 6.03 -41.15 19.96
CA PRO A 83 7.11 -40.50 19.23
C PRO A 83 8.37 -41.37 19.19
N SER A 84 8.65 -41.96 18.03
CA SER A 84 9.82 -42.82 17.81
C SER A 84 10.63 -42.39 16.60
N GLY A 85 11.93 -42.69 16.59
CA GLY A 85 12.82 -42.35 15.48
C GLY A 85 12.39 -42.98 14.15
N SER A 86 11.84 -44.20 14.18
CA SER A 86 11.29 -44.88 13.01
C SER A 86 10.13 -44.10 12.38
N LEU A 87 9.12 -43.75 13.20
CA LEU A 87 7.95 -42.99 12.76
C LEU A 87 8.32 -41.59 12.26
N LYS A 88 9.27 -40.94 12.95
CA LYS A 88 9.83 -39.66 12.51
C LYS A 88 10.47 -39.76 11.12
N ASN A 89 11.22 -40.83 10.84
CA ASN A 89 11.84 -41.05 9.53
C ASN A 89 10.79 -41.25 8.44
N ASN A 90 9.73 -42.02 8.73
CA ASN A 90 8.60 -42.21 7.80
C ASN A 90 7.91 -40.87 7.51
N LEU A 91 7.63 -40.06 8.54
CA LEU A 91 7.05 -38.73 8.37
C LEU A 91 7.96 -37.80 7.55
N PHE A 92 9.28 -37.79 7.79
CA PHE A 92 10.21 -37.02 6.97
C PHE A 92 10.26 -37.49 5.52
N TYR A 93 10.14 -38.80 5.29
CA TYR A 93 10.04 -39.36 3.95
C TYR A 93 8.77 -38.85 3.25
N MET A 94 7.61 -38.94 3.92
CA MET A 94 6.35 -38.40 3.40
C MET A 94 6.46 -36.91 3.10
N MET A 95 7.06 -36.13 4.00
CA MET A 95 7.24 -34.68 3.84
C MET A 95 8.00 -34.32 2.55
N LYS A 96 8.99 -35.13 2.14
CA LYS A 96 9.76 -34.90 0.91
C LYS A 96 9.03 -35.33 -0.35
N HIS A 97 8.00 -36.16 -0.24
CA HIS A 97 7.36 -36.79 -1.39
C HIS A 97 6.43 -35.82 -2.14
N PRO A 98 6.56 -35.67 -3.48
CA PRO A 98 5.83 -34.66 -4.27
C PRO A 98 4.30 -34.77 -4.20
N LEU A 99 3.75 -35.99 -4.02
CA LEU A 99 2.30 -36.23 -3.90
C LEU A 99 1.70 -35.83 -2.54
N ILE A 100 2.53 -35.53 -1.53
CA ILE A 100 2.03 -34.98 -0.27
C ILE A 100 1.89 -33.47 -0.46
N ASP A 101 0.69 -32.94 -0.26
CA ASP A 101 0.44 -31.51 -0.37
C ASP A 101 1.21 -30.70 0.69
N PHE A 102 1.39 -29.41 0.42
CA PHE A 102 2.20 -28.53 1.27
C PHE A 102 1.67 -28.43 2.71
N LEU A 103 0.35 -28.33 2.91
CA LEU A 103 -0.22 -28.18 4.25
C LEU A 103 0.05 -29.42 5.12
N LYS A 104 -0.04 -30.61 4.54
CA LYS A 104 0.35 -31.86 5.22
C LYS A 104 1.84 -31.88 5.55
N ARG A 105 2.70 -31.39 4.66
CA ARG A 105 4.14 -31.28 4.95
C ARG A 105 4.43 -30.35 6.12
N ILE A 106 3.74 -29.21 6.18
CA ILE A 106 3.83 -28.27 7.30
C ILE A 106 3.34 -28.92 8.59
N GLN A 107 2.17 -29.58 8.55
CA GLN A 107 1.60 -30.27 9.72
C GLN A 107 2.54 -31.37 10.24
N ILE A 108 3.20 -32.15 9.37
CA ILE A 108 4.24 -33.12 9.77
C ILE A 108 5.34 -32.44 10.57
N LEU A 109 5.89 -31.34 10.03
CA LEU A 109 6.99 -30.63 10.66
C LEU A 109 6.54 -29.98 11.98
N GLU A 110 5.32 -29.45 12.05
CA GLU A 110 4.75 -28.92 13.30
C GLU A 110 4.59 -30.01 14.35
N THR A 111 4.04 -31.17 13.99
CA THR A 111 3.90 -32.32 14.89
C THR A 111 5.27 -32.79 15.38
N ILE A 112 6.25 -32.98 14.49
CA ILE A 112 7.61 -33.38 14.90
C ILE A 112 8.22 -32.35 15.86
N SER A 113 8.09 -31.05 15.55
CA SER A 113 8.64 -29.96 16.39
C SER A 113 7.99 -29.88 17.78
N THR A 114 6.75 -30.36 17.90
CA THR A 114 5.97 -30.36 19.14
C THR A 114 6.39 -31.51 20.06
N TYR A 115 6.58 -32.71 19.50
CA TYR A 115 6.85 -33.92 20.29
C TYR A 115 8.34 -34.30 20.40
N ASP A 116 9.22 -33.75 19.55
CA ASP A 116 10.67 -33.97 19.61
C ASP A 116 11.41 -32.64 19.81
N THR A 117 11.49 -32.21 21.07
CA THR A 117 12.17 -30.96 21.47
C THR A 117 13.66 -30.96 21.14
N LYS A 118 14.32 -32.13 21.07
CA LYS A 118 15.75 -32.25 20.73
C LYS A 118 16.02 -31.87 19.28
N SER A 119 15.05 -32.13 18.39
CA SER A 119 15.18 -31.85 16.97
C SER A 119 14.41 -30.61 16.51
N GLN A 120 13.75 -29.91 17.44
CA GLN A 120 12.84 -28.80 17.14
C GLN A 120 13.48 -27.72 16.25
N SER A 121 14.68 -27.24 16.59
CA SER A 121 15.42 -26.26 15.79
C SER A 121 15.60 -26.71 14.34
N LYS A 122 16.06 -27.95 14.17
CA LYS A 122 16.32 -28.53 12.85
C LYS A 122 15.04 -28.74 12.04
N THR A 123 13.95 -29.10 12.72
CA THR A 123 12.63 -29.21 12.10
C THR A 123 12.13 -27.85 11.60
N TYR A 124 12.30 -26.78 12.39
CA TYR A 124 11.93 -25.44 11.93
C TYR A 124 12.82 -24.94 10.79
N GLU A 125 14.13 -25.20 10.80
CA GLU A 125 14.98 -24.93 9.63
C GLU A 125 14.45 -25.59 8.36
N THR A 126 14.00 -26.84 8.49
CA THR A 126 13.42 -27.60 7.36
C THR A 126 12.12 -26.97 6.89
N MET A 127 11.32 -26.44 7.82
CA MET A 127 10.08 -25.75 7.49
C MET A 127 10.37 -24.42 6.77
N ILE A 128 11.37 -23.66 7.19
CA ILE A 128 11.82 -22.44 6.48
C ILE A 128 12.31 -22.79 5.07
N ASP A 129 13.06 -23.88 4.92
CA ASP A 129 13.55 -24.33 3.62
C ASP A 129 12.39 -24.72 2.69
N LEU A 130 11.41 -25.46 3.20
CA LEU A 130 10.22 -25.83 2.45
C LEU A 130 9.40 -24.59 2.02
N ILE A 131 9.18 -23.65 2.94
CA ILE A 131 8.48 -22.39 2.68
C ILE A 131 9.21 -21.61 1.57
N TYR A 132 10.53 -21.48 1.67
CA TYR A 132 11.36 -20.78 0.70
C TYR A 132 11.27 -21.41 -0.69
N ASP A 133 11.42 -22.74 -0.77
CA ASP A 133 11.33 -23.47 -2.03
C ASP A 133 9.96 -23.27 -2.69
N VAL A 134 8.87 -23.44 -1.93
CA VAL A 134 7.49 -23.29 -2.43
C VAL A 134 7.18 -21.84 -2.84
N SER A 135 7.66 -20.86 -2.08
CA SER A 135 7.48 -19.44 -2.43
C SER A 135 8.22 -19.06 -3.73
N SER A 136 9.31 -19.77 -4.04
CA SER A 136 10.14 -19.53 -5.24
C SER A 136 9.59 -20.24 -6.49
N TYR A 137 8.62 -21.14 -6.33
CA TYR A 137 7.97 -21.82 -7.44
C TYR A 137 7.06 -20.90 -8.24
N ASN A 138 6.91 -21.20 -9.53
CA ASN A 138 5.90 -20.55 -10.34
C ASN A 138 4.48 -21.00 -9.94
N ILE A 139 3.46 -20.28 -10.41
CA ILE A 139 2.08 -20.51 -9.97
C ILE A 139 1.55 -21.91 -10.32
N GLU A 140 2.01 -22.51 -11.42
CA GLU A 140 1.60 -23.86 -11.83
C GLU A 140 2.21 -24.94 -10.93
N GLN A 141 3.47 -24.76 -10.53
CA GLN A 141 4.11 -25.61 -9.53
C GLN A 141 3.45 -25.47 -8.15
N GLN A 142 3.07 -24.26 -7.74
CA GLN A 142 2.33 -24.05 -6.48
C GLN A 142 0.94 -24.72 -6.51
N LYS A 143 0.23 -24.62 -7.64
CA LYS A 143 -1.04 -25.33 -7.86
C LYS A 143 -0.90 -26.84 -7.75
N GLN A 144 0.18 -27.43 -8.29
CA GLN A 144 0.44 -28.87 -8.16
C GLN A 144 0.61 -29.32 -6.70
N LEU A 145 1.04 -28.42 -5.82
CA LEU A 145 1.18 -28.66 -4.38
C LEU A 145 -0.06 -28.26 -3.56
N ASN A 146 -1.15 -27.85 -4.24
CA ASN A 146 -2.36 -27.29 -3.64
C ASN A 146 -2.08 -26.10 -2.71
N VAL A 147 -1.15 -25.23 -3.11
CA VAL A 147 -0.77 -24.03 -2.34
C VAL A 147 -1.35 -22.80 -3.00
N SER A 148 -2.25 -22.12 -2.29
CA SER A 148 -2.62 -20.75 -2.63
C SER A 148 -1.65 -19.77 -1.96
N THR A 149 -1.58 -18.54 -2.50
CA THR A 149 -0.77 -17.48 -1.89
C THR A 149 -1.20 -17.18 -0.46
N THR A 150 -2.52 -17.20 -0.17
CA THR A 150 -3.05 -17.02 1.19
C THR A 150 -2.54 -18.10 2.13
N VAL A 151 -2.61 -19.37 1.72
CA VAL A 151 -2.13 -20.50 2.52
C VAL A 151 -0.64 -20.39 2.81
N LEU A 152 0.17 -20.04 1.78
CA LEU A 152 1.60 -19.85 1.95
C LEU A 152 1.89 -18.68 2.90
N PHE A 153 1.19 -17.56 2.73
CA PHE A 153 1.34 -16.38 3.57
C PHE A 153 0.98 -16.68 5.03
N ASP A 154 -0.16 -17.32 5.29
CA ASP A 154 -0.58 -17.69 6.64
C ASP A 154 0.41 -18.66 7.29
N THR A 155 1.00 -19.56 6.50
CA THR A 155 2.06 -20.46 6.97
C THR A 155 3.29 -19.69 7.42
N ILE A 156 3.75 -18.70 6.63
CA ILE A 156 4.87 -17.83 7.00
C ILE A 156 4.52 -17.00 8.23
N LYS A 157 3.32 -16.41 8.25
CA LYS A 157 2.81 -15.62 9.38
C LYS A 157 2.82 -16.45 10.68
N ASN A 158 2.32 -17.68 10.65
CA ASN A 158 2.33 -18.60 11.79
C ASN A 158 3.75 -19.05 12.17
N MET A 159 4.64 -19.23 11.20
CA MET A 159 6.06 -19.50 11.45
C MET A 159 6.70 -18.35 12.24
N MET A 160 6.41 -17.11 11.86
CA MET A 160 6.96 -15.93 12.53
C MET A 160 6.54 -15.77 14.00
N LYS A 161 5.46 -16.44 14.42
CA LYS A 161 5.02 -16.51 15.83
C LYS A 161 5.85 -17.48 16.67
N LYS A 162 6.57 -18.42 16.04
CA LYS A 162 7.28 -19.47 16.78
C LYS A 162 8.50 -18.85 17.51
N PRO A 163 8.76 -19.22 18.78
CA PRO A 163 9.89 -18.70 19.56
C PRO A 163 11.25 -18.89 18.88
N PHE A 164 11.39 -19.94 18.08
CA PHE A 164 12.59 -20.21 17.29
C PHE A 164 12.91 -19.09 16.29
N VAL A 165 11.91 -18.52 15.63
CA VAL A 165 12.12 -17.43 14.67
C VAL A 165 12.61 -16.17 15.36
N LYS A 166 12.15 -15.91 16.58
CA LYS A 166 12.69 -14.82 17.39
C LYS A 166 14.19 -15.00 17.64
N GLN A 167 14.63 -16.22 17.98
CA GLN A 167 16.06 -16.51 18.17
C GLN A 167 16.84 -16.29 16.88
N ILE A 168 16.27 -16.74 15.73
CA ILE A 168 16.81 -16.48 14.40
C ILE A 168 17.13 -15.00 14.20
N PHE A 169 16.18 -14.10 14.47
CA PHE A 169 16.40 -12.66 14.25
C PHE A 169 17.30 -11.99 15.31
N GLU A 170 17.48 -12.61 16.49
CA GLU A 170 18.33 -12.07 17.55
C GLU A 170 19.82 -12.40 17.40
N LYS A 171 20.18 -13.48 16.67
CA LYS A 171 21.59 -13.87 16.46
C LYS A 171 22.06 -13.50 15.07
N LEU A 172 23.00 -12.55 15.00
CA LEU A 172 23.41 -11.91 13.74
C LEU A 172 24.40 -12.71 12.86
N SER A 173 25.08 -13.76 13.32
CA SER A 173 26.27 -14.27 12.59
C SER A 173 26.16 -15.65 11.91
N GLU A 174 25.40 -16.62 12.44
CA GLU A 174 25.26 -17.96 11.81
C GLU A 174 23.84 -18.23 11.27
N GLU A 175 22.85 -17.45 11.70
CA GLU A 175 21.44 -17.63 11.31
C GLU A 175 21.05 -16.75 10.10
N GLU A 176 22.00 -15.98 9.52
CA GLU A 176 21.79 -15.07 8.38
C GLU A 176 21.15 -15.76 7.17
N ILE A 177 21.61 -16.96 6.79
CA ILE A 177 21.04 -17.69 5.65
C ILE A 177 19.55 -18.00 5.87
N ARG A 178 19.15 -18.30 7.12
CA ARG A 178 17.76 -18.66 7.45
C ARG A 178 16.89 -17.42 7.53
N GLN A 179 17.40 -16.34 8.12
CA GLN A 179 16.76 -15.03 8.05
C GLN A 179 16.50 -14.62 6.60
N GLN A 180 17.54 -14.69 5.75
CA GLN A 180 17.46 -14.33 4.34
C GLN A 180 16.43 -15.19 3.59
N ARG A 181 16.38 -16.50 3.82
CA ARG A 181 15.36 -17.38 3.20
C ARG A 181 13.94 -16.99 3.61
N LEU A 182 13.73 -16.71 4.90
CA LEU A 182 12.42 -16.31 5.39
C LEU A 182 11.99 -14.95 4.83
N ILE A 183 12.91 -13.97 4.80
CA ILE A 183 12.70 -12.65 4.19
C ILE A 183 12.41 -12.81 2.69
N GLN A 184 13.21 -13.61 1.97
CA GLN A 184 13.02 -13.85 0.56
C GLN A 184 11.67 -14.53 0.27
N SER A 185 11.17 -15.36 1.19
CA SER A 185 9.83 -15.95 1.06
C SER A 185 8.72 -14.89 1.09
N PHE A 186 8.84 -13.89 1.97
CA PHE A 186 7.94 -12.74 1.95
C PHE A 186 8.08 -11.94 0.65
N ILE A 187 9.32 -11.65 0.23
CA ILE A 187 9.60 -10.94 -1.03
C ILE A 187 8.92 -11.66 -2.20
N ASN A 188 9.07 -12.98 -2.30
CA ASN A 188 8.48 -13.77 -3.38
C ASN A 188 6.95 -13.64 -3.43
N ILE A 189 6.28 -13.61 -2.27
CA ILE A 189 4.83 -13.40 -2.18
C ILE A 189 4.45 -11.99 -2.65
N PHE A 190 5.09 -10.97 -2.09
CA PHE A 190 4.79 -9.56 -2.40
C PHE A 190 5.17 -9.17 -3.85
N ASN A 191 6.13 -9.88 -4.46
CA ASN A 191 6.56 -9.69 -5.84
C ASN A 191 5.72 -10.45 -6.85
N SER A 192 4.80 -11.29 -6.39
CA SER A 192 3.94 -12.04 -7.29
C SER A 192 3.12 -11.08 -8.14
N GLN A 193 3.37 -11.09 -9.45
CA GLN A 193 2.59 -10.35 -10.46
C GLN A 193 1.13 -10.80 -10.52
N TYR A 194 0.80 -11.94 -9.92
CA TYR A 194 -0.55 -12.50 -9.89
C TYR A 194 -1.39 -11.98 -8.71
N LEU A 195 -0.76 -11.32 -7.73
CA LEU A 195 -1.49 -10.67 -6.66
C LEU A 195 -1.81 -9.24 -7.07
N ASN A 196 -3.09 -8.89 -6.98
CA ASN A 196 -3.46 -7.48 -7.07
C ASN A 196 -2.91 -6.72 -5.85
N GLU A 197 -2.75 -5.41 -6.03
CA GLU A 197 -2.12 -4.56 -5.02
C GLU A 197 -2.96 -4.46 -3.73
N ASP A 198 -4.30 -4.40 -3.81
CA ASP A 198 -5.20 -4.44 -2.66
C ASP A 198 -5.02 -5.70 -1.78
N PHE A 199 -4.80 -6.86 -2.40
CA PHE A 199 -4.54 -8.09 -1.66
C PHE A 199 -3.18 -8.02 -0.95
N LYS A 200 -2.14 -7.49 -1.61
CA LYS A 200 -0.83 -7.28 -0.96
C LYS A 200 -0.94 -6.35 0.24
N TYR A 201 -1.76 -5.30 0.14
CA TYR A 201 -2.07 -4.43 1.27
C TYR A 201 -2.67 -5.21 2.43
N LYS A 202 -3.75 -5.97 2.18
CA LYS A 202 -4.43 -6.78 3.21
C LYS A 202 -3.48 -7.77 3.88
N LEU A 203 -2.58 -8.38 3.11
CA LEU A 203 -1.53 -9.24 3.67
C LEU A 203 -0.65 -8.45 4.64
N PHE A 204 -0.12 -7.30 4.23
CA PHE A 204 0.73 -6.49 5.10
C PHE A 204 -0.02 -5.96 6.33
N ASP A 205 -1.24 -5.46 6.17
CA ASP A 205 -2.06 -4.97 7.28
C ASP A 205 -2.34 -6.09 8.30
N SER A 206 -2.56 -7.32 7.81
CA SER A 206 -2.70 -8.49 8.68
C SER A 206 -1.43 -8.81 9.50
N LEU A 207 -0.24 -8.38 9.05
CA LEU A 207 1.00 -8.46 9.81
C LEU A 207 1.03 -7.36 10.88
N LYS A 208 0.69 -6.12 10.50
CA LYS A 208 0.63 -4.95 11.41
C LYS A 208 -0.29 -5.20 12.61
N LYS A 209 -1.40 -5.88 12.42
CA LYS A 209 -2.38 -6.19 13.48
C LYS A 209 -1.94 -7.30 14.44
N ASP A 210 -0.94 -8.11 14.07
CA ASP A 210 -0.55 -9.29 14.84
C ASP A 210 0.55 -9.01 15.86
N VAL A 211 0.15 -8.78 17.11
CA VAL A 211 1.03 -8.34 18.21
C VAL A 211 2.20 -9.31 18.48
N ASP A 212 1.97 -10.62 18.30
CA ASP A 212 2.99 -11.64 18.51
C ASP A 212 4.12 -11.55 17.48
N ILE A 213 3.78 -11.07 16.29
CA ILE A 213 4.71 -10.98 15.16
C ILE A 213 5.35 -9.60 15.09
N LEU A 214 4.73 -8.55 15.62
CA LEU A 214 5.18 -7.16 15.52
C LEU A 214 6.68 -6.97 15.81
N LYS A 215 7.25 -7.73 16.76
CA LYS A 215 8.70 -7.65 17.07
C LYS A 215 9.58 -8.18 15.92
N ASN A 216 9.18 -9.30 15.31
CA ASN A 216 9.92 -9.97 14.24
C ASN A 216 9.64 -9.32 12.87
N ILE A 217 8.41 -8.81 12.67
CA ILE A 217 7.99 -8.09 11.45
C ILE A 217 8.89 -6.91 11.18
N LYS A 218 9.32 -6.17 12.20
CA LYS A 218 10.13 -4.96 11.99
C LYS A 218 11.41 -5.25 11.21
N PHE A 219 12.08 -6.37 11.51
CA PHE A 219 13.26 -6.81 10.76
C PHE A 219 12.90 -7.20 9.32
N VAL A 220 11.87 -8.02 9.14
CA VAL A 220 11.42 -8.45 7.81
C VAL A 220 11.01 -7.24 6.96
N VAL A 221 10.27 -6.30 7.54
CA VAL A 221 9.73 -5.11 6.88
C VAL A 221 10.81 -4.10 6.54
N SER A 222 11.78 -3.86 7.43
CA SER A 222 12.97 -3.07 7.10
C SER A 222 13.71 -3.67 5.90
N MET A 223 13.96 -4.98 5.94
CA MET A 223 14.66 -5.67 4.86
C MET A 223 13.84 -5.72 3.56
N LEU A 224 12.51 -5.81 3.64
CA LEU A 224 11.62 -5.79 2.48
C LEU A 224 11.82 -4.50 1.68
N LEU A 225 11.91 -3.34 2.33
CA LEU A 225 12.15 -2.08 1.61
C LEU A 225 13.55 -2.01 1.00
N VAL A 226 14.58 -2.39 1.74
CA VAL A 226 15.97 -2.29 1.25
C VAL A 226 16.22 -3.24 0.08
N LEU A 227 15.70 -4.46 0.17
CA LEU A 227 15.90 -5.48 -0.85
C LEU A 227 14.90 -5.37 -2.00
N TYR A 228 13.79 -4.65 -1.80
CA TYR A 228 12.71 -4.61 -2.77
C TYR A 228 11.98 -3.26 -2.83
N SER A 229 11.81 -2.80 -4.06
CA SER A 229 10.93 -1.67 -4.39
C SER A 229 9.62 -2.22 -4.91
N PHE A 230 8.52 -1.96 -4.20
CA PHE A 230 7.19 -2.19 -4.77
C PHE A 230 7.01 -1.31 -6.01
N ILE A 231 6.29 -1.83 -7.01
CA ILE A 231 5.97 -1.11 -8.25
C ILE A 231 5.17 0.15 -7.92
N ASN A 232 4.13 -0.01 -7.08
CA ASN A 232 3.40 1.11 -6.50
C ASN A 232 4.21 1.69 -5.32
N TYR A 233 4.59 2.97 -5.45
CA TYR A 233 5.38 3.68 -4.44
C TYR A 233 4.64 3.82 -3.11
N GLN A 234 3.30 3.84 -3.12
CA GLN A 234 2.47 4.03 -1.94
C GLN A 234 2.72 2.93 -0.89
N TYR A 235 3.02 1.70 -1.30
CA TYR A 235 3.41 0.64 -0.37
C TYR A 235 4.77 0.89 0.26
N ASN A 236 5.75 1.37 -0.51
CA ASN A 236 7.05 1.72 0.06
C ASN A 236 6.87 2.84 1.11
N LEU A 237 6.06 3.85 0.79
CA LEU A 237 5.74 4.95 1.69
C LEU A 237 5.01 4.46 2.95
N PHE A 238 3.97 3.64 2.80
CA PHE A 238 3.22 3.03 3.88
C PHE A 238 4.10 2.20 4.81
N ILE A 239 5.04 1.43 4.25
CA ILE A 239 6.00 0.67 5.03
C ILE A 239 6.92 1.61 5.81
N CYS A 240 7.43 2.67 5.18
CA CYS A 240 8.25 3.66 5.88
C CYS A 240 7.48 4.37 7.00
N GLN A 241 6.21 4.73 6.78
CA GLN A 241 5.34 5.27 7.82
C GLN A 241 5.19 4.29 8.99
N TYR A 242 4.93 3.01 8.71
CA TYR A 242 4.84 1.97 9.73
C TYR A 242 6.16 1.81 10.53
N LEU A 243 7.31 1.82 9.85
CA LEU A 243 8.62 1.74 10.50
C LEU A 243 8.89 2.97 11.36
N LEU A 244 8.51 4.16 10.91
CA LEU A 244 8.63 5.42 11.65
C LEU A 244 7.76 5.37 12.92
N GLU A 245 6.47 5.01 12.80
CA GLU A 245 5.55 4.87 13.94
C GLU A 245 6.05 3.90 15.01
N ASN A 246 6.82 2.89 14.59
CA ASN A 246 7.32 1.85 15.46
C ASN A 246 8.70 2.11 16.05
N ASN A 247 9.36 3.20 15.68
CA ASN A 247 10.76 3.53 15.98
C ASN A 247 11.80 2.55 15.38
N HIS A 248 11.61 2.14 14.12
CA HIS A 248 12.52 1.24 13.38
C HIS A 248 12.94 1.78 12.01
N ILE A 249 12.60 3.03 11.68
CA ILE A 249 13.07 3.62 10.44
C ILE A 249 14.59 3.84 10.50
N GLN A 250 15.26 3.60 9.37
CA GLN A 250 16.70 3.69 9.20
C GLN A 250 16.99 4.58 7.99
N LYS A 251 18.23 5.06 7.89
CA LYS A 251 18.66 5.97 6.82
C LYS A 251 18.48 5.33 5.43
N GLU A 252 18.74 4.03 5.31
CA GLU A 252 18.63 3.24 4.09
C GLU A 252 17.19 3.23 3.55
N HIS A 253 16.19 3.20 4.43
CA HIS A 253 14.78 3.27 4.02
C HIS A 253 14.44 4.63 3.40
N LEU A 254 14.97 5.71 3.96
CA LEU A 254 14.74 7.05 3.43
C LEU A 254 15.50 7.29 2.13
N ILE A 255 16.72 6.76 2.01
CA ILE A 255 17.47 6.74 0.74
C ILE A 255 16.65 6.03 -0.33
N HIS A 256 16.09 4.86 -0.02
CA HIS A 256 15.24 4.10 -0.94
C HIS A 256 14.02 4.89 -1.41
N LEU A 257 13.31 5.59 -0.52
CA LEU A 257 12.21 6.48 -0.94
C LEU A 257 12.70 7.60 -1.87
N VAL A 258 13.83 8.23 -1.55
CA VAL A 258 14.41 9.27 -2.39
C VAL A 258 14.79 8.72 -3.76
N GLU A 259 15.32 7.50 -3.84
CA GLU A 259 15.61 6.82 -5.10
C GLU A 259 14.35 6.55 -5.90
N ILE A 260 13.26 6.10 -5.25
CA ILE A 260 11.95 5.93 -5.90
C ILE A 260 11.45 7.25 -6.50
N ALA A 261 11.56 8.35 -5.76
CA ALA A 261 11.16 9.69 -6.24
C ALA A 261 12.05 10.21 -7.39
N LYS A 262 13.31 9.77 -7.47
CA LYS A 262 14.26 10.18 -8.51
C LYS A 262 14.26 9.29 -9.76
N ARG A 263 13.62 8.12 -9.73
CA ARG A 263 13.58 7.22 -10.90
C ARG A 263 12.95 7.92 -12.09
N ASP A 264 13.52 7.65 -13.27
CA ASP A 264 13.07 8.23 -14.53
C ASP A 264 11.59 7.87 -14.78
N PRO A 265 10.72 8.85 -15.08
CA PRO A 265 9.31 8.64 -15.38
C PRO A 265 9.02 7.76 -16.61
N GLY A 266 10.02 7.28 -17.35
CA GLY A 266 9.84 6.47 -18.56
C GLY A 266 8.89 5.26 -18.48
N SER A 267 8.44 4.85 -17.29
CA SER A 267 7.42 3.82 -17.08
C SER A 267 6.10 4.29 -16.43
N ARG A 268 5.94 5.58 -16.08
CA ARG A 268 4.76 6.13 -15.39
C ARG A 268 4.17 7.30 -16.17
N GLU A 269 2.87 7.53 -16.01
CA GLU A 269 2.28 8.79 -16.47
C GLU A 269 2.92 9.97 -15.71
N LYS A 270 3.08 11.12 -16.37
CA LYS A 270 3.74 12.31 -15.78
C LYS A 270 3.09 12.73 -14.45
N SER A 271 1.76 12.67 -14.37
CA SER A 271 0.97 12.99 -13.16
C SER A 271 1.24 12.03 -12.00
N GLU A 272 1.27 10.72 -12.25
CA GLU A 272 1.58 9.72 -11.23
C GLU A 272 2.98 9.91 -10.65
N ASN A 273 3.94 10.34 -11.48
CA ASN A 273 5.29 10.64 -11.02
C ASN A 273 5.35 11.90 -10.14
N GLU A 274 4.64 12.96 -10.52
CA GLU A 274 4.52 14.18 -9.72
C GLU A 274 3.90 13.88 -8.34
N ASN A 275 2.85 13.05 -8.29
CA ASN A 275 2.22 12.60 -7.03
C ASN A 275 3.16 11.76 -6.17
N CYS A 276 3.91 10.84 -6.79
CA CYS A 276 4.93 10.05 -6.09
C CYS A 276 5.97 10.93 -5.41
N ILE A 277 6.49 11.93 -6.13
CA ILE A 277 7.48 12.85 -5.58
C ILE A 277 6.87 13.69 -4.45
N ALA A 278 5.64 14.19 -4.62
CA ALA A 278 4.95 14.99 -3.62
C ALA A 278 4.74 14.22 -2.30
N ASP A 279 4.18 13.01 -2.37
CA ASP A 279 3.89 12.21 -1.17
C ASP A 279 5.17 11.81 -0.42
N ILE A 280 6.23 11.47 -1.16
CA ILE A 280 7.53 11.16 -0.57
C ILE A 280 8.13 12.42 0.06
N ALA A 281 8.05 13.56 -0.61
CA ALA A 281 8.56 14.82 -0.09
C ALA A 281 7.82 15.26 1.19
N ASP A 282 6.49 15.16 1.23
CA ASP A 282 5.67 15.40 2.43
C ASP A 282 6.13 14.54 3.59
N PHE A 283 6.29 13.24 3.35
CA PHE A 283 6.77 12.31 4.37
C PHE A 283 8.14 12.73 4.91
N LEU A 284 9.10 13.03 4.02
CA LEU A 284 10.46 13.45 4.36
C LEU A 284 10.53 14.78 5.14
N ILE A 285 9.57 15.68 4.93
CA ILE A 285 9.50 16.98 5.60
C ILE A 285 8.77 16.91 6.95
N SER A 286 7.96 15.88 7.17
CA SER A 286 7.14 15.75 8.37
C SER A 286 7.96 15.90 9.66
N GLU A 287 7.39 16.60 10.65
CA GLU A 287 8.03 16.84 11.95
C GLU A 287 8.39 15.54 12.67
N LYS A 288 7.68 14.44 12.38
CA LYS A 288 7.96 13.11 12.93
C LYS A 288 9.37 12.62 12.55
N ILE A 289 9.84 12.91 11.34
CA ILE A 289 11.19 12.54 10.90
C ILE A 289 12.24 13.45 11.54
N GLU A 290 11.98 14.75 11.62
CA GLU A 290 12.91 15.71 12.23
C GLU A 290 13.15 15.44 13.72
N ASN A 291 12.10 15.03 14.43
CA ASN A 291 12.15 14.72 15.87
C ASN A 291 12.56 13.27 16.16
N TYR A 292 12.95 12.50 15.15
CA TYR A 292 13.30 11.11 15.32
C TYR A 292 14.69 10.98 15.98
N SER A 293 14.69 10.87 17.31
CA SER A 293 15.85 11.07 18.20
C SER A 293 17.05 10.14 17.99
N SER A 294 16.89 9.04 17.25
CA SER A 294 17.96 8.04 17.06
C SER A 294 18.86 8.29 15.84
N LEU A 295 18.47 9.19 14.93
CA LEU A 295 19.20 9.46 13.70
C LEU A 295 19.19 10.97 13.40
N ASP A 296 20.33 11.54 13.00
CA ASP A 296 20.36 12.92 12.47
C ASP A 296 19.81 12.95 11.04
N LEU A 297 18.48 12.99 10.93
CA LEU A 297 17.75 12.90 9.66
C LEU A 297 17.46 14.27 9.02
N LYS A 298 18.09 15.35 9.51
CA LYS A 298 17.86 16.72 9.01
C LYS A 298 18.18 16.87 7.53
N GLU A 299 19.12 16.08 7.01
CA GLU A 299 19.44 16.07 5.58
C GLU A 299 18.23 15.66 4.71
N PHE A 300 17.39 14.73 5.19
CA PHE A 300 16.23 14.25 4.43
C PHE A 300 15.13 15.29 4.32
N LYS A 301 14.97 16.15 5.32
CA LYS A 301 14.08 17.31 5.24
C LYS A 301 14.52 18.26 4.11
N GLN A 302 15.83 18.51 3.99
CA GLN A 302 16.35 19.32 2.88
C GLN A 302 16.15 18.64 1.52
N ILE A 303 16.33 17.32 1.45
CA ILE A 303 16.05 16.54 0.23
C ILE A 303 14.56 16.61 -0.13
N GLY A 304 13.65 16.46 0.84
CA GLY A 304 12.21 16.60 0.63
C GLY A 304 11.86 17.99 0.08
N LEU A 305 12.43 19.06 0.65
CA LEU A 305 12.23 20.42 0.15
C LEU A 305 12.75 20.60 -1.29
N GLN A 306 13.87 19.98 -1.64
CA GLN A 306 14.41 19.99 -3.01
C GLN A 306 13.52 19.20 -3.97
N LEU A 307 13.01 18.03 -3.55
CA LEU A 307 12.06 17.24 -4.33
C LEU A 307 10.81 18.06 -4.64
N PHE A 308 10.28 18.79 -3.66
CA PHE A 308 9.16 19.70 -3.88
C PHE A 308 9.48 20.80 -4.88
N GLU A 309 10.59 21.50 -4.74
CA GLU A 309 10.98 22.56 -5.68
C GLU A 309 11.12 22.05 -7.14
N ASN A 310 11.44 20.77 -7.33
CA ASN A 310 11.53 20.15 -8.65
C ASN A 310 10.16 19.90 -9.31
N ILE A 311 9.11 19.61 -8.54
CA ILE A 311 7.75 19.38 -9.06
C ILE A 311 6.84 20.59 -8.96
N LYS A 312 7.29 21.62 -8.23
CA LYS A 312 6.56 22.87 -8.02
C LYS A 312 6.21 23.56 -9.34
N TRP A 313 7.07 23.43 -10.35
CA TRP A 313 6.99 24.19 -11.59
C TRP A 313 6.81 23.25 -12.78
N ASP A 314 5.84 23.51 -13.66
CA ASP A 314 5.80 22.80 -14.94
C ASP A 314 7.04 23.18 -15.76
N ALA A 315 7.79 22.19 -16.23
CA ALA A 315 9.03 22.38 -16.98
C ALA A 315 8.81 23.13 -18.31
N SER A 316 7.58 23.14 -18.83
CA SER A 316 7.17 23.88 -20.03
C SER A 316 7.02 25.39 -19.79
N ILE A 317 6.88 25.81 -18.54
CA ILE A 317 6.56 27.19 -18.19
C ILE A 317 7.85 27.99 -18.00
N LYS A 318 8.14 28.91 -18.93
CA LYS A 318 9.32 29.81 -18.86
C LYS A 318 9.31 30.73 -17.64
N HIS A 319 8.12 31.13 -17.17
CA HIS A 319 7.97 32.07 -16.06
C HIS A 319 7.36 31.40 -14.82
N LYS A 320 8.20 31.18 -13.81
CA LYS A 320 7.81 30.66 -12.49
C LYS A 320 7.10 31.75 -11.69
N ASN A 321 5.80 31.62 -11.47
CA ASN A 321 5.00 32.53 -10.64
C ASN A 321 4.01 31.70 -9.81
N ILE A 322 3.45 32.23 -8.72
CA ILE A 322 2.61 31.41 -7.83
C ILE A 322 1.45 30.68 -8.54
N TYR A 323 0.98 31.16 -9.69
CA TYR A 323 -0.14 30.62 -10.46
C TYR A 323 0.21 29.35 -11.23
N ASN A 324 1.49 29.21 -11.55
CA ASN A 324 2.05 28.08 -12.29
C ASN A 324 2.61 27.02 -11.32
N ASN A 325 2.40 27.21 -10.02
CA ASN A 325 2.80 26.29 -8.99
C ASN A 325 1.74 25.19 -8.83
N LYS A 326 1.99 24.01 -9.41
CA LYS A 326 1.10 22.86 -9.37
C LYS A 326 0.80 22.37 -7.94
N GLN A 327 1.61 22.77 -6.97
CA GLN A 327 1.61 22.29 -5.59
C GLN A 327 1.30 23.41 -4.58
N ASN A 328 0.56 24.46 -4.97
CA ASN A 328 0.12 25.54 -4.06
C ASN A 328 -0.65 25.08 -2.80
N ILE A 329 -1.11 23.83 -2.80
CA ILE A 329 -1.87 23.17 -1.74
C ILE A 329 -1.05 23.01 -0.44
N HIS A 330 0.29 22.95 -0.51
CA HIS A 330 1.15 22.83 0.68
C HIS A 330 1.49 24.19 1.34
N SER A 331 0.78 25.27 0.98
CA SER A 331 0.97 26.56 1.67
C SER A 331 0.29 26.53 3.04
N ILE A 332 1.06 26.80 4.10
CA ILE A 332 0.65 26.83 5.52
C ILE A 332 -0.64 27.63 5.78
N ASN A 333 -1.03 28.52 4.86
CA ASN A 333 -2.23 29.33 4.97
C ASN A 333 -3.52 28.58 4.56
N ILE A 334 -3.46 27.63 3.62
CA ILE A 334 -4.63 26.81 3.25
C ILE A 334 -5.03 25.90 4.42
N ASP A 335 -4.05 25.35 5.14
CA ASP A 335 -4.30 24.57 6.36
C ASP A 335 -5.05 25.39 7.42
N LYS A 336 -4.82 26.70 7.51
CA LYS A 336 -5.51 27.56 8.49
C LYS A 336 -6.97 27.80 8.16
N SER A 337 -7.33 27.92 6.88
CA SER A 337 -8.71 28.21 6.47
C SER A 337 -9.60 26.97 6.54
N ILE A 338 -9.06 25.79 6.27
CA ILE A 338 -9.82 24.52 6.32
C ILE A 338 -9.86 23.88 7.71
N LYS A 339 -8.91 24.20 8.60
CA LYS A 339 -8.82 23.62 9.94
C LYS A 339 -10.08 23.79 10.80
N PRO A 340 -10.73 24.98 10.89
CA PRO A 340 -11.95 25.14 11.68
C PRO A 340 -13.07 24.19 11.26
N PHE A 341 -13.15 23.90 9.95
CA PHE A 341 -14.13 22.97 9.43
C PHE A 341 -13.83 21.54 9.81
N PHE A 342 -12.60 21.08 9.64
CA PHE A 342 -12.24 19.74 10.08
C PHE A 342 -12.39 19.59 11.59
N GLU A 343 -12.08 20.63 12.38
CA GLU A 343 -12.36 20.62 13.81
C GLU A 343 -13.85 20.48 14.12
N LYS A 344 -14.72 21.16 13.36
CA LYS A 344 -16.19 21.01 13.43
C LYS A 344 -16.60 19.57 13.10
N LEU A 345 -16.17 19.04 11.95
CA LEU A 345 -16.47 17.67 11.53
C LEU A 345 -15.99 16.64 12.55
N ILE A 346 -14.78 16.79 13.10
CA ILE A 346 -14.20 15.90 14.10
C ILE A 346 -14.98 15.95 15.42
N ASN A 347 -15.49 17.14 15.78
CA ASN A 347 -16.29 17.32 17.00
C ASN A 347 -17.75 16.89 16.85
N MET A 348 -18.25 16.67 15.64
CA MET A 348 -19.59 16.15 15.42
C MET A 348 -19.71 14.70 15.92
N ASP A 349 -20.79 14.44 16.64
CA ASP A 349 -21.15 13.09 17.06
C ASP A 349 -22.07 12.46 16.00
N PHE A 350 -21.56 11.39 15.38
CA PHE A 350 -22.31 10.58 14.41
C PHE A 350 -22.91 9.32 15.06
N GLY A 351 -22.79 9.17 16.38
CA GLY A 351 -23.31 8.04 17.14
C GLY A 351 -22.77 6.70 16.65
N GLU A 352 -23.66 5.70 16.59
CA GLU A 352 -23.33 4.34 16.15
C GLU A 352 -22.89 4.25 14.67
N ARG A 353 -23.13 5.29 13.86
CA ARG A 353 -22.69 5.30 12.45
C ARG A 353 -21.18 5.50 12.32
N LEU A 354 -20.53 6.11 13.31
CA LEU A 354 -19.08 6.31 13.34
C LEU A 354 -18.55 6.20 14.77
N PRO A 355 -18.43 4.98 15.32
CA PRO A 355 -17.87 4.79 16.65
C PRO A 355 -16.42 5.28 16.70
N ALA A 356 -15.93 5.60 17.92
CA ALA A 356 -14.54 6.03 18.12
C ALA A 356 -13.52 4.98 17.66
N ASN A 357 -13.88 3.69 17.77
CA ASN A 357 -13.12 2.56 17.26
C ASN A 357 -13.97 1.88 16.18
N ILE A 358 -13.68 2.19 14.92
CA ILE A 358 -14.32 1.55 13.77
C ILE A 358 -13.55 0.26 13.49
N ASP A 359 -14.24 -0.88 13.46
CA ASP A 359 -13.63 -2.15 13.05
C ASP A 359 -13.57 -2.28 11.52
N ASP A 360 -12.83 -3.28 11.04
CA ASP A 360 -12.61 -3.49 9.60
C ASP A 360 -13.92 -3.77 8.84
N GLU A 361 -14.88 -4.44 9.49
CA GLU A 361 -16.18 -4.75 8.89
C GLU A 361 -16.97 -3.46 8.63
N LYS A 362 -17.01 -2.56 9.62
CA LYS A 362 -17.69 -1.27 9.48
C LYS A 362 -16.98 -0.33 8.51
N ILE A 363 -15.64 -0.37 8.45
CA ILE A 363 -14.86 0.34 7.43
C ILE A 363 -15.28 -0.12 6.02
N HIS A 364 -15.36 -1.44 5.81
CA HIS A 364 -15.78 -2.00 4.53
C HIS A 364 -17.22 -1.64 4.17
N GLU A 365 -18.16 -1.72 5.12
CA GLU A 365 -19.56 -1.31 4.93
C GLU A 365 -19.65 0.15 4.47
N LEU A 366 -18.95 1.08 5.15
CA LEU A 366 -18.96 2.51 4.79
C LEU A 366 -18.34 2.77 3.41
N ILE A 367 -17.27 2.05 3.05
CA ILE A 367 -16.66 2.16 1.73
C ILE A 367 -17.63 1.69 0.63
N GLU A 368 -18.29 0.55 0.84
CA GLU A 368 -19.28 0.04 -0.10
C GLU A 368 -20.47 1.00 -0.26
N GLU A 369 -20.93 1.61 0.84
CA GLU A 369 -21.95 2.65 0.81
C GLU A 369 -21.51 3.87 -0.01
N ILE A 370 -20.30 4.39 0.23
CA ILE A 370 -19.76 5.54 -0.50
C ILE A 370 -19.64 5.22 -2.00
N LEU A 371 -19.08 4.06 -2.35
CA LEU A 371 -18.92 3.65 -3.75
C LEU A 371 -20.27 3.49 -4.46
N LYS A 372 -21.24 2.87 -3.78
CA LYS A 372 -22.60 2.74 -4.29
C LYS A 372 -23.25 4.10 -4.50
N MET A 373 -23.13 5.01 -3.53
CA MET A 373 -23.66 6.37 -3.64
C MET A 373 -23.04 7.14 -4.80
N CYS A 374 -21.71 7.09 -4.97
CA CYS A 374 -21.04 7.75 -6.09
C CYS A 374 -21.51 7.19 -7.43
N LYS A 375 -21.69 5.87 -7.52
CA LYS A 375 -22.22 5.22 -8.72
C LYS A 375 -23.64 5.68 -9.05
N ASP A 376 -24.53 5.66 -8.05
CA ASP A 376 -25.91 6.11 -8.20
C ASP A 376 -25.96 7.60 -8.60
N THR A 377 -25.08 8.43 -8.04
CA THR A 377 -24.94 9.86 -8.38
C THR A 377 -24.50 10.07 -9.82
N ILE A 378 -23.47 9.35 -10.28
CA ILE A 378 -22.98 9.42 -11.67
C ILE A 378 -24.07 9.05 -12.66
N GLU A 379 -24.78 7.95 -12.40
CA GLU A 379 -25.87 7.45 -13.26
C GLU A 379 -27.06 8.42 -13.28
N LYS A 380 -27.50 8.89 -12.11
CA LYS A 380 -28.64 9.80 -11.98
C LYS A 380 -28.39 11.16 -12.66
N HIS A 381 -27.18 11.69 -12.54
CA HIS A 381 -26.84 13.03 -13.04
C HIS A 381 -26.17 13.05 -14.41
N ASN A 382 -25.96 11.89 -15.04
CA ASN A 382 -25.25 11.74 -16.32
C ASN A 382 -23.90 12.49 -16.32
N MET A 383 -23.14 12.36 -15.22
CA MET A 383 -21.88 13.08 -15.04
C MET A 383 -20.86 12.64 -16.09
N LYS A 384 -20.30 13.57 -16.85
CA LYS A 384 -19.32 13.30 -17.92
C LYS A 384 -17.89 13.18 -17.37
N LEU A 385 -17.66 12.20 -16.49
CA LEU A 385 -16.33 11.91 -15.94
C LEU A 385 -15.52 11.10 -16.98
N ASP A 386 -14.69 11.77 -17.81
CA ASP A 386 -13.91 11.23 -18.94
C ASP A 386 -14.29 9.80 -19.37
N ILE A 387 -15.40 9.73 -20.11
CA ILE A 387 -16.12 8.50 -20.41
C ILE A 387 -15.73 8.03 -21.81
N VAL A 388 -14.77 7.11 -21.89
CA VAL A 388 -14.82 6.13 -22.99
C VAL A 388 -15.69 4.94 -22.57
N ASN A 389 -15.85 4.67 -21.26
CA ASN A 389 -16.84 3.75 -20.68
C ASN A 389 -17.06 4.15 -19.20
N ASN A 390 -18.31 4.25 -18.72
CA ASN A 390 -18.66 4.65 -17.34
C ASN A 390 -17.88 3.93 -16.22
N THR A 391 -17.26 2.79 -16.52
CA THR A 391 -16.37 2.02 -15.65
C THR A 391 -15.10 2.80 -15.22
N GLN A 392 -14.57 3.72 -16.03
CA GLN A 392 -13.34 4.44 -15.70
C GLN A 392 -13.52 5.46 -14.55
N GLY A 393 -14.69 6.08 -14.45
CA GLY A 393 -14.99 7.05 -13.38
C GLY A 393 -14.96 6.41 -11.99
N ILE A 394 -15.65 5.28 -11.84
CA ILE A 394 -15.66 4.53 -10.58
C ILE A 394 -14.27 3.99 -10.23
N VAL A 395 -13.49 3.51 -11.21
CA VAL A 395 -12.13 3.03 -10.94
C VAL A 395 -11.23 4.16 -10.40
N LYS A 396 -11.39 5.42 -10.84
CA LYS A 396 -10.66 6.55 -10.24
C LYS A 396 -11.10 6.81 -8.81
N ILE A 397 -12.40 6.81 -8.52
CA ILE A 397 -12.92 6.97 -7.16
C ILE A 397 -12.43 5.83 -6.24
N GLU A 398 -12.43 4.59 -6.72
CA GLU A 398 -11.88 3.43 -5.99
C GLU A 398 -10.40 3.63 -5.67
N ARG A 399 -9.60 4.14 -6.61
CA ARG A 399 -8.19 4.47 -6.37
C ARG A 399 -8.02 5.58 -5.33
N THR A 400 -8.86 6.62 -5.38
CA THR A 400 -8.89 7.67 -4.37
C THR A 400 -9.18 7.08 -2.99
N ILE A 401 -10.21 6.24 -2.86
CA ILE A 401 -10.56 5.60 -1.59
C ILE A 401 -9.47 4.63 -1.12
N GLN A 402 -8.84 3.87 -2.01
CA GLN A 402 -7.68 3.06 -1.67
C GLN A 402 -6.57 3.90 -1.08
N ARG A 403 -6.31 5.09 -1.64
CA ARG A 403 -5.34 6.02 -1.08
C ARG A 403 -5.74 6.54 0.31
N PHE A 404 -7.02 6.85 0.51
CA PHE A 404 -7.54 7.17 1.85
C PHE A 404 -7.24 6.06 2.87
N ILE A 405 -7.37 4.79 2.47
CA ILE A 405 -7.08 3.63 3.31
C ILE A 405 -5.57 3.47 3.58
N LEU A 406 -4.74 3.69 2.56
CA LEU A 406 -3.28 3.54 2.65
C LEU A 406 -2.61 4.68 3.43
N ASP A 407 -3.22 5.86 3.49
CA ASP A 407 -2.62 7.01 4.15
C ASP A 407 -2.77 6.93 5.69
N ASN A 408 -1.69 6.51 6.36
CA ASN A 408 -1.60 6.53 7.83
C ASN A 408 -1.22 7.92 8.38
N THR A 409 -1.02 8.91 7.53
CA THR A 409 -0.72 10.27 7.99
C THR A 409 -1.91 10.77 8.80
N VAL A 410 -1.58 11.40 9.92
CA VAL A 410 -2.56 11.99 10.82
C VAL A 410 -2.58 13.49 10.57
N TYR A 411 -3.77 14.01 10.33
CA TYR A 411 -4.03 15.39 9.99
C TYR A 411 -4.67 16.09 11.17
N THR A 412 -4.49 17.41 11.24
CA THR A 412 -4.95 18.28 12.33
C THR A 412 -4.29 17.98 13.69
N ASP A 413 -4.46 18.89 14.64
CA ASP A 413 -3.95 18.74 16.01
C ASP A 413 -4.59 17.55 16.75
N LYS A 414 -5.70 17.00 16.23
CA LYS A 414 -6.44 15.87 16.82
C LYS A 414 -6.01 14.50 16.28
N LEU A 415 -4.99 14.46 15.42
CA LEU A 415 -4.40 13.24 14.88
C LEU A 415 -5.40 12.34 14.14
N VAL A 416 -6.17 12.91 13.22
CA VAL A 416 -7.23 12.20 12.49
C VAL A 416 -6.76 11.81 11.10
N SER A 417 -6.99 10.56 10.67
CA SER A 417 -6.60 10.09 9.32
C SER A 417 -7.51 10.66 8.23
N LEU A 418 -7.01 10.69 6.99
CA LEU A 418 -7.83 11.08 5.83
C LEU A 418 -9.07 10.18 5.69
N LEU A 419 -8.96 8.86 5.92
CA LEU A 419 -10.10 7.94 5.83
C LEU A 419 -11.22 8.33 6.81
N HIS A 420 -10.86 8.72 8.03
CA HIS A 420 -11.84 9.14 9.02
C HIS A 420 -12.50 10.47 8.63
N LEU A 421 -11.73 11.39 8.03
CA LEU A 421 -12.28 12.64 7.49
C LEU A 421 -13.25 12.36 6.33
N LEU A 422 -12.92 11.44 5.41
CA LEU A 422 -13.81 11.00 4.34
C LEU A 422 -15.14 10.48 4.90
N PHE A 423 -15.10 9.58 5.89
CA PHE A 423 -16.32 9.05 6.50
C PHE A 423 -17.16 10.12 7.19
N ARG A 424 -16.52 11.05 7.91
CA ARG A 424 -17.21 12.18 8.54
C ARG A 424 -17.84 13.11 7.52
N SER A 425 -17.14 13.40 6.42
CA SER A 425 -17.66 14.18 5.30
C SER A 425 -18.89 13.51 4.69
N TYR A 426 -18.80 12.21 4.36
CA TYR A 426 -19.93 11.44 3.84
C TYR A 426 -21.14 11.47 4.80
N LEU A 427 -20.94 11.13 6.08
CA LEU A 427 -22.01 11.10 7.06
C LEU A 427 -22.64 12.48 7.31
N TYR A 428 -21.83 13.55 7.24
CA TYR A 428 -22.33 14.92 7.35
C TYR A 428 -23.26 15.27 6.18
N ILE A 429 -22.90 14.89 4.95
CA ILE A 429 -23.77 15.04 3.77
C ILE A 429 -25.07 14.26 3.96
N MET A 430 -24.98 13.02 4.45
CA MET A 430 -26.16 12.17 4.63
C MET A 430 -27.14 12.66 5.71
N ILE A 431 -26.68 13.47 6.67
CA ILE A 431 -27.53 14.01 7.76
C ILE A 431 -28.05 15.41 7.44
N THR A 432 -27.39 16.14 6.54
CA THR A 432 -27.83 17.48 6.12
C THR A 432 -29.01 17.35 5.14
N ASN A 433 -30.16 17.90 5.52
CA ASN A 433 -31.43 17.78 4.76
C ASN A 433 -31.57 18.80 3.62
N GLU A 434 -30.78 19.88 3.60
CA GLU A 434 -30.82 20.93 2.56
C GLU A 434 -29.59 20.80 1.64
N GLY A 435 -29.80 20.78 0.31
CA GLY A 435 -28.72 20.78 -0.68
C GLY A 435 -27.99 19.44 -0.87
N ASN A 436 -28.48 18.36 -0.27
CA ASN A 436 -27.85 17.03 -0.26
C ASN A 436 -27.48 16.54 -1.67
N GLU A 437 -28.35 16.71 -2.67
CA GLU A 437 -28.09 16.24 -4.03
C GLU A 437 -26.90 16.94 -4.72
N GLU A 438 -26.75 18.25 -4.54
CA GLU A 438 -25.60 18.98 -5.10
C GLU A 438 -24.33 18.70 -4.29
N LEU A 439 -24.43 18.52 -2.97
CA LEU A 439 -23.31 18.08 -2.12
C LEU A 439 -22.83 16.68 -2.50
N LEU A 440 -23.73 15.74 -2.80
CA LEU A 440 -23.38 14.39 -3.26
C LEU A 440 -22.70 14.43 -4.64
N LYS A 441 -23.18 15.29 -5.54
CA LYS A 441 -22.56 15.52 -6.83
C LYS A 441 -21.14 16.06 -6.66
N ARG A 442 -20.96 17.14 -5.89
CA ARG A 442 -19.64 17.70 -5.59
C ARG A 442 -18.72 16.72 -4.90
N PHE A 443 -19.23 15.97 -3.92
CA PHE A 443 -18.47 14.92 -3.25
C PHE A 443 -17.96 13.87 -4.25
N THR A 444 -18.79 13.48 -5.21
CA THR A 444 -18.42 12.53 -6.26
C THR A 444 -17.42 13.13 -7.26
N GLU A 445 -17.58 14.40 -7.66
CA GLU A 445 -16.63 15.13 -8.51
C GLU A 445 -15.26 15.26 -7.83
N GLU A 446 -15.24 15.71 -6.58
CA GLU A 446 -14.02 15.90 -5.82
C GLU A 446 -13.30 14.57 -5.58
N LEU A 447 -14.00 13.47 -5.25
CA LEU A 447 -13.38 12.15 -5.15
C LEU A 447 -12.78 11.66 -6.47
N TYR A 448 -13.42 11.95 -7.60
CA TYR A 448 -12.91 11.61 -8.92
C TYR A 448 -11.64 12.42 -9.24
N GLU A 449 -11.65 13.72 -8.98
CA GLU A 449 -10.51 14.61 -9.26
C GLU A 449 -9.33 14.41 -8.29
N MET A 450 -9.60 13.97 -7.06
CA MET A 450 -8.58 13.68 -6.05
C MET A 450 -7.61 12.57 -6.46
N ALA A 451 -8.05 11.65 -7.33
CA ALA A 451 -7.27 10.48 -7.75
C ALA A 451 -5.85 10.86 -8.23
N ASP A 452 -5.74 12.04 -8.83
CA ASP A 452 -4.53 12.57 -9.44
C ASP A 452 -3.85 13.66 -8.60
N THR A 453 -4.18 13.81 -7.31
CA THR A 453 -3.59 14.84 -6.41
C THR A 453 -2.75 14.26 -5.28
N CYS A 454 -1.92 15.05 -4.59
CA CYS A 454 -1.19 14.64 -3.37
C CYS A 454 -2.10 14.45 -2.15
N SER A 455 -1.62 13.84 -1.06
CA SER A 455 -2.47 13.62 0.14
C SER A 455 -2.99 14.91 0.77
N THR A 456 -2.20 15.99 0.81
CA THR A 456 -2.70 17.32 1.22
C THR A 456 -3.76 17.86 0.26
N GLY A 457 -3.67 17.51 -1.02
CA GLY A 457 -4.69 17.82 -2.03
C GLY A 457 -6.04 17.16 -1.73
N HIS A 458 -6.02 15.94 -1.18
CA HIS A 458 -7.24 15.27 -0.73
C HIS A 458 -7.91 16.04 0.41
N LEU A 459 -7.12 16.55 1.37
CA LEU A 459 -7.64 17.34 2.48
C LEU A 459 -8.34 18.62 1.99
N VAL A 460 -7.70 19.38 1.10
CA VAL A 460 -8.27 20.62 0.55
C VAL A 460 -9.53 20.33 -0.26
N ARG A 461 -9.49 19.30 -1.11
CA ARG A 461 -10.66 18.92 -1.91
C ARG A 461 -11.82 18.42 -1.07
N LEU A 462 -11.56 17.72 0.06
CA LEU A 462 -12.61 17.32 1.00
C LEU A 462 -13.29 18.54 1.62
N ALA A 463 -12.53 19.59 1.92
CA ALA A 463 -13.07 20.85 2.41
C ALA A 463 -13.93 21.55 1.34
N ASN A 464 -13.48 21.55 0.08
CA ASN A 464 -14.18 22.19 -1.04
C ASN A 464 -15.59 21.66 -1.30
N ILE A 465 -15.86 20.40 -0.95
CA ILE A 465 -17.20 19.79 -1.06
C ILE A 465 -18.26 20.67 -0.39
N PHE A 466 -17.90 21.29 0.73
CA PHE A 466 -18.81 22.03 1.60
C PHE A 466 -18.77 23.55 1.40
N SER A 467 -17.91 24.05 0.51
CA SER A 467 -17.80 25.47 0.20
C SER A 467 -19.13 26.00 -0.35
N GLY A 468 -19.71 26.99 0.35
CA GLY A 468 -21.01 27.59 0.02
C GLY A 468 -22.24 26.93 0.65
N TYR A 469 -22.08 25.85 1.44
CA TYR A 469 -23.19 25.16 2.12
C TYR A 469 -23.14 25.25 3.65
N ASP A 470 -21.97 25.36 4.25
CA ASP A 470 -21.82 25.46 5.70
C ASP A 470 -21.34 26.86 6.12
N VAL A 471 -22.18 27.59 6.87
CA VAL A 471 -21.99 28.99 7.31
C VAL A 471 -20.74 29.18 8.20
N ASN A 472 -20.15 28.08 8.70
CA ASN A 472 -18.92 28.10 9.50
C ASN A 472 -17.65 27.75 8.69
N MET A 473 -17.77 27.39 7.41
CA MET A 473 -16.65 27.40 6.46
C MET A 473 -16.52 28.78 5.83
N ASN A 474 -16.41 29.80 6.66
CA ASN A 474 -15.91 31.07 6.17
C ASN A 474 -14.40 30.90 6.03
N MET A 475 -13.98 30.31 4.90
CA MET A 475 -12.73 30.79 4.30
C MET A 475 -12.84 32.31 4.35
N ASP A 476 -11.86 32.98 4.95
CA ASP A 476 -11.93 34.44 5.08
C ASP A 476 -12.30 35.00 3.71
N VAL A 477 -13.32 35.86 3.66
CA VAL A 477 -13.82 36.35 2.37
C VAL A 477 -12.68 37.01 1.59
N GLU A 478 -11.69 37.56 2.31
CA GLU A 478 -10.41 37.96 1.73
C GLU A 478 -9.71 36.83 0.96
N ASP A 479 -9.45 35.69 1.61
CA ASP A 479 -8.71 34.56 1.04
C ASP A 479 -9.47 33.89 -0.12
N GLU A 480 -10.79 33.75 -0.01
CA GLU A 480 -11.64 33.23 -1.09
C GLU A 480 -11.60 34.17 -2.30
N LEU A 481 -11.83 35.47 -2.07
CA LEU A 481 -11.84 36.49 -3.11
C LEU A 481 -10.46 36.60 -3.78
N LYS A 482 -9.38 36.50 -2.99
CA LYS A 482 -8.01 36.43 -3.51
C LYS A 482 -7.85 35.24 -4.46
N GLY A 483 -8.23 34.04 -4.04
CA GLY A 483 -8.18 32.83 -4.87
C GLY A 483 -8.98 32.99 -6.17
N CYS A 484 -10.19 33.53 -6.06
CA CYS A 484 -11.09 33.76 -7.19
C CYS A 484 -10.52 34.78 -8.19
N ILE A 485 -10.04 35.94 -7.71
CA ILE A 485 -9.38 36.96 -8.55
C ILE A 485 -8.17 36.35 -9.25
N PHE A 486 -7.34 35.62 -8.52
CA PHE A 486 -6.10 35.05 -9.03
C PHE A 486 -6.37 34.01 -10.12
N GLN A 487 -7.33 33.11 -9.90
CA GLN A 487 -7.68 32.10 -10.88
C GLN A 487 -8.33 32.72 -12.14
N ARG A 488 -9.28 33.64 -11.98
CA ARG A 488 -9.92 34.31 -13.14
C ARG A 488 -8.94 35.16 -13.92
N LEU A 489 -8.04 35.88 -13.25
CA LEU A 489 -7.00 36.67 -13.92
C LEU A 489 -6.04 35.78 -14.70
N THR A 490 -5.66 34.63 -14.14
CA THR A 490 -4.84 33.62 -14.84
C THR A 490 -5.55 33.11 -16.09
N ASN A 491 -6.85 32.81 -16.00
CA ASN A 491 -7.65 32.40 -17.15
C ASN A 491 -7.74 33.50 -18.23
N ILE A 492 -7.91 34.76 -17.81
CA ILE A 492 -7.89 35.91 -18.73
C ILE A 492 -6.54 35.97 -19.46
N ILE A 493 -5.41 35.85 -18.76
CA ILE A 493 -4.07 35.88 -19.36
C ILE A 493 -3.89 34.71 -20.32
N ASN A 494 -4.24 33.49 -19.91
CA ASN A 494 -4.11 32.29 -20.75
C ASN A 494 -5.00 32.32 -22.01
N SER A 495 -6.06 33.14 -22.00
CA SER A 495 -6.93 33.36 -23.17
C SER A 495 -6.34 34.36 -24.19
N LYS A 496 -5.27 35.08 -23.84
CA LYS A 496 -4.60 36.04 -24.73
C LYS A 496 -3.69 35.32 -25.73
N SER A 497 -3.31 36.04 -26.79
CA SER A 497 -2.31 35.55 -27.73
C SER A 497 -0.95 35.34 -27.04
N GLU A 498 -0.13 34.43 -27.55
CA GLU A 498 1.19 34.10 -26.99
C GLU A 498 2.07 35.36 -26.86
N GLU A 499 2.01 36.28 -27.85
CA GLU A 499 2.73 37.56 -27.82
C GLU A 499 2.23 38.50 -26.70
N GLU A 500 0.93 38.52 -26.43
CA GLU A 500 0.36 39.32 -25.33
C GLU A 500 0.70 38.70 -23.97
N GLN A 501 0.68 37.36 -23.87
CA GLN A 501 1.11 36.65 -22.67
C GLN A 501 2.56 36.98 -22.34
N ASP A 502 3.46 36.88 -23.32
CA ASP A 502 4.87 37.23 -23.17
C ASP A 502 5.02 38.68 -22.69
N LYS A 503 4.31 39.64 -23.30
CA LYS A 503 4.33 41.05 -22.84
C LYS A 503 3.82 41.22 -21.42
N ILE A 504 2.76 40.53 -21.04
CA ILE A 504 2.19 40.56 -19.67
C ILE A 504 3.22 40.04 -18.67
N TYR A 505 3.93 38.95 -18.98
CA TYR A 505 4.92 38.33 -18.10
C TYR A 505 6.26 39.08 -18.06
N GLU A 506 6.69 39.71 -19.15
CA GLU A 506 7.88 40.55 -19.19
C GLU A 506 7.67 41.86 -18.44
N ASN A 507 6.43 42.36 -18.40
CA ASN A 507 6.11 43.69 -17.91
C ASN A 507 5.13 43.69 -16.73
N THR A 508 5.13 42.64 -15.91
CA THR A 508 4.18 42.43 -14.79
C THR A 508 4.13 43.60 -13.80
N LEU A 509 5.24 44.35 -13.66
CA LEU A 509 5.38 45.52 -12.78
C LEU A 509 5.11 46.87 -13.46
N SER A 510 4.76 46.89 -14.75
CA SER A 510 4.66 48.12 -15.54
C SER A 510 3.22 48.62 -15.70
N GLU A 511 3.08 49.88 -16.12
CA GLU A 511 1.79 50.42 -16.60
C GLU A 511 1.26 49.65 -17.83
N GLU A 512 2.14 48.97 -18.57
CA GLU A 512 1.78 48.21 -19.77
C GLU A 512 0.95 46.97 -19.42
N PHE A 513 1.20 46.33 -18.27
CA PHE A 513 0.34 45.26 -17.73
C PHE A 513 -1.11 45.74 -17.56
N MET A 514 -1.27 46.89 -16.88
CA MET A 514 -2.60 47.46 -16.63
C MET A 514 -3.27 47.91 -17.93
N LYS A 515 -2.49 48.38 -18.90
CA LYS A 515 -3.01 48.79 -20.20
C LYS A 515 -3.57 47.60 -20.98
N ILE A 516 -2.81 46.50 -21.05
CA ILE A 516 -3.21 45.26 -21.75
C ILE A 516 -4.47 44.67 -21.13
N LEU A 517 -4.54 44.59 -19.80
CA LEU A 517 -5.65 43.92 -19.09
C LEU A 517 -6.78 44.85 -18.67
N SER A 518 -6.69 46.17 -18.91
CA SER A 518 -7.64 47.17 -18.40
C SER A 518 -9.11 46.81 -18.63
N LYS A 519 -9.48 46.42 -19.85
CA LYS A 519 -10.85 46.05 -20.21
C LYS A 519 -11.30 44.78 -19.49
N ASP A 520 -10.42 43.80 -19.35
CA ASP A 520 -10.74 42.51 -18.73
C ASP A 520 -10.84 42.65 -17.21
N LEU A 521 -10.00 43.49 -16.59
CA LEU A 521 -10.07 43.81 -15.16
C LEU A 521 -11.38 44.51 -14.81
N VAL A 522 -11.87 45.40 -15.67
CA VAL A 522 -13.20 46.01 -15.53
C VAL A 522 -14.30 44.96 -15.65
N GLY A 523 -14.18 44.01 -16.58
CA GLY A 523 -15.11 42.88 -16.68
C GLY A 523 -15.13 42.04 -15.41
N LEU A 524 -13.95 41.65 -14.95
CA LEU A 524 -13.74 40.82 -13.76
C LEU A 524 -14.30 41.47 -12.50
N ILE A 525 -14.02 42.76 -12.25
CA ILE A 525 -14.53 43.42 -11.05
C ILE A 525 -16.06 43.54 -11.08
N ASN A 526 -16.67 43.74 -12.26
CA ASN A 526 -18.13 43.78 -12.40
C ASN A 526 -18.77 42.40 -12.14
N GLU A 527 -18.12 41.31 -12.55
CA GLU A 527 -18.57 39.95 -12.22
C GLU A 527 -18.49 39.69 -10.71
N LEU A 528 -17.39 40.07 -10.07
CA LEU A 528 -17.22 39.94 -8.63
C LEU A 528 -18.19 40.84 -7.85
N GLU A 529 -18.53 42.03 -8.36
CA GLU A 529 -19.56 42.88 -7.76
C GLU A 529 -20.93 42.18 -7.75
N LYS A 530 -21.30 41.52 -8.85
CA LYS A 530 -22.54 40.72 -8.89
C LYS A 530 -22.52 39.56 -7.89
N GLU A 531 -21.40 38.86 -7.80
CA GLU A 531 -21.31 37.68 -6.94
C GLU A 531 -21.27 38.03 -5.46
N TYR A 532 -20.44 39.01 -5.07
CA TYR A 532 -20.12 39.28 -3.67
C TYR A 532 -20.85 40.50 -3.08
N VAL A 533 -21.12 41.53 -3.90
CA VAL A 533 -21.78 42.75 -3.40
C VAL A 533 -23.29 42.63 -3.50
N GLU A 534 -23.84 42.15 -4.62
CA GLU A 534 -25.30 41.96 -4.76
C GLU A 534 -25.82 40.89 -3.79
N SER A 535 -25.03 39.84 -3.53
CA SER A 535 -25.30 38.83 -2.51
C SER A 535 -25.09 39.32 -1.07
N LYS A 536 -24.64 40.56 -0.88
CA LYS A 536 -24.38 41.22 0.42
C LYS A 536 -23.32 40.52 1.28
N ILE A 537 -22.36 39.86 0.66
CA ILE A 537 -21.23 39.22 1.36
C ILE A 537 -20.25 40.29 1.85
N ILE A 538 -19.90 41.25 0.98
CA ILE A 538 -19.04 42.40 1.30
C ILE A 538 -19.57 43.69 0.66
N SER A 539 -19.08 44.84 1.13
CA SER A 539 -19.38 46.14 0.51
C SER A 539 -18.61 46.33 -0.80
N SER A 540 -19.15 47.10 -1.76
CA SER A 540 -18.42 47.46 -2.99
C SER A 540 -17.09 48.14 -2.68
N THR A 541 -17.03 49.00 -1.66
CA THR A 541 -15.78 49.63 -1.21
C THR A 541 -14.73 48.59 -0.80
N THR A 542 -15.13 47.63 0.03
CA THR A 542 -14.25 46.53 0.47
C THR A 542 -13.77 45.70 -0.71
N LEU A 543 -14.67 45.35 -1.64
CA LEU A 543 -14.31 44.61 -2.85
C LEU A 543 -13.27 45.39 -3.68
N GLN A 544 -13.45 46.69 -3.90
CA GLN A 544 -12.49 47.49 -4.68
C GLN A 544 -11.12 47.59 -4.00
N GLU A 545 -11.08 47.74 -2.68
CA GLU A 545 -9.84 47.77 -1.90
C GLU A 545 -9.09 46.44 -2.02
N LEU A 546 -9.79 45.32 -1.79
CA LEU A 546 -9.22 43.98 -1.90
C LEU A 546 -8.81 43.66 -3.34
N PHE A 547 -9.62 44.02 -4.33
CA PHE A 547 -9.29 43.84 -5.73
C PHE A 547 -7.99 44.57 -6.09
N ARG A 548 -7.85 45.85 -5.72
CA ARG A 548 -6.60 46.60 -5.94
C ARG A 548 -5.41 45.99 -5.21
N LYS A 549 -5.59 45.60 -3.95
CA LYS A 549 -4.57 44.92 -3.15
C LYS A 549 -4.08 43.64 -3.84
N TYR A 550 -5.01 42.81 -4.31
CA TYR A 550 -4.69 41.53 -4.92
C TYR A 550 -4.15 41.66 -6.34
N ILE A 551 -4.63 42.60 -7.16
CA ILE A 551 -3.98 42.91 -8.43
C ILE A 551 -2.53 43.37 -8.20
N GLY A 552 -2.29 44.22 -7.20
CA GLY A 552 -0.92 44.63 -6.83
C GLY A 552 -0.04 43.45 -6.41
N LEU A 553 -0.56 42.54 -5.57
CA LEU A 553 0.15 41.32 -5.17
C LEU A 553 0.41 40.37 -6.36
N PHE A 554 -0.53 40.29 -7.30
CA PHE A 554 -0.35 39.52 -8.54
C PHE A 554 0.80 40.09 -9.38
N GLN A 555 0.91 41.42 -9.47
CA GLN A 555 1.95 42.12 -10.23
C GLN A 555 3.35 41.95 -9.63
N THR A 556 3.48 42.05 -8.31
CA THR A 556 4.78 42.01 -7.63
C THR A 556 5.37 40.61 -7.58
N GLY A 557 4.54 39.57 -7.77
CA GLY A 557 4.96 38.19 -7.55
C GLY A 557 5.47 37.96 -6.14
N GLU A 558 5.13 38.85 -5.18
CA GLU A 558 5.50 38.69 -3.78
C GLU A 558 4.95 37.34 -3.30
N LYS A 559 5.87 36.52 -2.79
CA LYS A 559 5.54 35.23 -2.23
C LYS A 559 4.55 35.43 -1.08
N VAL A 560 3.40 34.77 -1.21
CA VAL A 560 2.57 34.33 -0.09
C VAL A 560 3.36 33.34 0.75
#